data_AF-A0A3A0BVF7-F1
#
_entry.id   AF-A0A3A0BVF7-F1
#
_cell.length_a   1.000
_cell.length_b   1.000
_cell.length_c   1.000
_cell.angle_alpha   90.00
_cell.angle_beta   90.00
_cell.angle_gamma   90.00
#
_symmetry.space_group_name_H-M   'P 1'
#
loop_
_entity.id
_entity.type
_entity.pdbx_description
1 polymer ?
#
loop_
_entity_poly.entity_id
_entity_poly.type
_entity_poly.pdbx_seq_one_letter_code
_entity_poly.pdbx_strand_id
1 'polypeptide(L)'
;MNGGTVYGIVAAALFLAACSHLQGREAAYLDEVKGRATQAEIKQELGSPKSVRQGEAGETIWVYELWEQQSGNRLTAPGMWCEEYRLIFDATGLFRRWRQLSHFHGGELMPTECIPEDQTLK
;
A
#
# COMPACT_ATOMS: atom_id res chain seq x y z
N MET A 1 -19.35 -43.09 8.38
CA MET A 1 -18.56 -42.39 7.34
C MET A 1 -19.04 -40.94 7.30
N ASN A 2 -18.35 -39.99 7.92
CA ASN A 2 -18.56 -38.53 7.75
C ASN A 2 -17.36 -37.73 8.33
N GLY A 3 -16.15 -38.29 8.30
CA GLY A 3 -14.93 -37.61 8.77
C GLY A 3 -14.19 -36.87 7.65
N GLY A 4 -14.16 -37.42 6.44
CA GLY A 4 -13.36 -36.90 5.32
C GLY A 4 -13.78 -35.50 4.83
N THR A 5 -15.08 -35.21 4.84
CA THR A 5 -15.62 -33.92 4.35
C THR A 5 -15.26 -32.75 5.27
N VAL A 6 -15.18 -32.99 6.58
CA VAL A 6 -14.83 -31.95 7.57
C VAL A 6 -13.35 -31.58 7.46
N TYR A 7 -12.47 -32.59 7.33
CA TYR A 7 -11.04 -32.34 7.15
C TYR A 7 -10.72 -31.59 5.85
N GLY A 8 -11.46 -31.87 4.76
CA GLY A 8 -11.31 -31.16 3.49
C GLY A 8 -11.65 -29.68 3.57
N ILE A 9 -12.72 -29.32 4.29
CA ILE A 9 -13.15 -27.91 4.47
C ILE A 9 -12.17 -27.16 5.38
N VAL A 10 -11.72 -27.79 6.47
CA VAL A 10 -10.74 -27.17 7.40
C VAL A 10 -9.40 -26.94 6.71
N ALA A 11 -8.93 -27.88 5.88
CA ALA A 11 -7.70 -27.72 5.11
C ALA A 11 -7.81 -26.57 4.08
N ALA A 12 -8.94 -26.46 3.38
CA ALA A 12 -9.17 -25.37 2.42
C ALA A 12 -9.21 -23.99 3.09
N ALA A 13 -9.80 -23.88 4.29
CA ALA A 13 -9.85 -22.62 5.04
C ALA A 13 -8.44 -22.16 5.51
N LEU A 14 -7.57 -23.11 5.89
CA LEU A 14 -6.20 -22.80 6.34
C LEU A 14 -5.30 -22.31 5.19
N PHE A 15 -5.49 -22.80 3.96
CA PHE A 15 -4.73 -22.31 2.80
C PHE A 15 -5.14 -20.90 2.37
N LEU A 16 -6.41 -20.53 2.54
CA LEU A 16 -6.90 -19.19 2.18
C LEU A 16 -6.42 -18.10 3.17
N ALA A 17 -6.20 -18.45 4.44
CA ALA A 17 -5.73 -17.50 5.45
C ALA A 17 -4.22 -17.20 5.36
N ALA A 18 -3.45 -17.98 4.61
CA ALA A 18 -2.00 -17.78 4.48
C ALA A 18 -1.61 -16.59 3.58
N CYS A 19 -2.53 -16.08 2.76
CA CYS A 19 -2.25 -14.99 1.82
C CYS A 19 -2.32 -13.59 2.46
N SER A 20 -2.87 -13.44 3.66
CA SER A 20 -3.01 -12.14 4.34
C SER A 20 -1.81 -11.74 5.22
N HIS A 21 -0.80 -12.62 5.37
CA HIS A 21 0.32 -12.38 6.29
C HIS A 21 1.57 -11.77 5.62
N LEU A 22 1.52 -11.51 4.30
CA LEU A 22 2.59 -10.87 3.53
C LEU A 22 2.25 -9.41 3.23
N GLN A 23 1.81 -8.68 4.25
CA GLN A 23 1.51 -7.25 4.12
C GLN A 23 2.56 -6.45 4.91
N GLY A 24 3.08 -5.39 4.32
CA GLY A 24 4.01 -4.47 5.00
C GLY A 24 3.37 -3.85 6.24
N ARG A 25 4.19 -3.38 7.20
CA ARG A 25 3.70 -2.81 8.47
C ARG A 25 2.70 -1.68 8.23
N GLU A 26 3.01 -0.79 7.31
CA GLU A 26 2.22 0.38 6.93
C GLU A 26 0.86 -0.07 6.37
N ALA A 27 0.90 -1.03 5.45
CA ALA A 27 -0.30 -1.58 4.82
C ALA A 27 -1.20 -2.29 5.85
N ALA A 28 -0.63 -3.06 6.78
CA ALA A 28 -1.38 -3.74 7.84
C ALA A 28 -2.04 -2.73 8.80
N TYR A 29 -1.30 -1.69 9.20
CA TYR A 29 -1.85 -0.59 9.99
C TYR A 29 -3.02 0.09 9.28
N LEU A 30 -2.87 0.42 8.00
CA LEU A 30 -3.92 1.07 7.21
C LEU A 30 -5.18 0.22 7.11
N ASP A 31 -5.06 -1.09 6.94
CA ASP A 31 -6.26 -1.95 6.96
C ASP A 31 -6.93 -2.03 8.34
N GLU A 32 -6.15 -1.98 9.43
CA GLU A 32 -6.67 -1.99 10.79
C GLU A 32 -7.44 -0.71 11.16
N VAL A 33 -7.01 0.44 10.65
CA VAL A 33 -7.58 1.76 11.00
C VAL A 33 -8.59 2.29 9.99
N LYS A 34 -8.76 1.60 8.85
CA LYS A 34 -9.73 1.95 7.80
C LYS A 34 -11.15 2.07 8.37
N GLY A 35 -11.80 3.19 8.08
CA GLY A 35 -13.17 3.47 8.49
C GLY A 35 -13.32 4.05 9.90
N ARG A 36 -12.23 4.20 10.67
CA ARG A 36 -12.26 4.77 12.04
C ARG A 36 -11.23 5.85 12.30
N ALA A 37 -10.05 5.79 11.68
CA ALA A 37 -9.02 6.80 11.93
C ALA A 37 -9.27 8.11 11.20
N THR A 38 -8.77 9.17 11.80
CA THR A 38 -8.72 10.53 11.27
C THR A 38 -7.36 10.82 10.64
N GLN A 39 -7.27 11.94 9.91
CA GLN A 39 -6.01 12.47 9.40
C GLN A 39 -4.96 12.66 10.51
N ALA A 40 -5.37 13.13 11.69
CA ALA A 40 -4.45 13.38 12.80
C ALA A 40 -3.81 12.08 13.33
N GLU A 41 -4.63 11.03 13.52
CA GLU A 41 -4.16 9.72 13.99
C GLU A 41 -3.22 9.05 13.00
N ILE A 42 -3.55 9.09 11.70
CA ILE A 42 -2.69 8.54 10.66
C ILE A 42 -1.37 9.31 10.56
N LYS A 43 -1.42 10.64 10.66
CA LYS A 43 -0.20 11.48 10.66
C LYS A 43 0.68 11.20 11.88
N GLN A 44 0.09 10.84 13.01
CA GLN A 44 0.83 10.46 14.20
C GLN A 44 1.57 9.14 14.04
N GLU A 45 0.99 8.14 13.35
CA GLU A 45 1.63 6.85 13.11
C GLU A 45 2.62 6.89 11.94
N LEU A 46 2.22 7.44 10.79
CA LEU A 46 2.98 7.38 9.53
C LEU A 46 3.79 8.65 9.23
N GLY A 47 3.62 9.71 10.04
CA GLY A 47 4.22 11.01 9.78
C GLY A 47 3.47 11.82 8.71
N SER A 48 4.11 12.91 8.27
CA SER A 48 3.50 13.80 7.27
C SER A 48 3.52 13.15 5.87
N PRO A 49 2.43 13.26 5.11
CA PRO A 49 2.41 12.76 3.74
C PRO A 49 3.39 13.57 2.87
N LYS A 50 3.89 12.93 1.81
CA LYS A 50 4.70 13.56 0.77
C LYS A 50 3.91 14.65 0.05
N SER A 51 2.64 14.38 -0.26
CA SER A 51 1.73 15.35 -0.84
C SER A 51 0.29 15.18 -0.38
N VAL A 52 -0.46 16.27 -0.46
CA VAL A 52 -1.89 16.33 -0.15
C VAL A 52 -2.61 16.92 -1.35
N ARG A 53 -3.69 16.27 -1.79
CA ARG A 53 -4.53 16.71 -2.90
C ARG A 53 -5.99 16.73 -2.45
N GLN A 54 -6.79 17.62 -3.03
CA GLN A 54 -8.23 17.61 -2.86
C GLN A 54 -8.86 16.86 -4.02
N GLY A 55 -9.76 15.91 -3.72
CA GLY A 55 -10.58 15.20 -4.68
C GLY A 55 -11.83 16.01 -5.04
N GLU A 56 -12.45 15.66 -6.17
CA GLU A 56 -13.59 16.42 -6.72
C GLU A 56 -14.83 16.43 -5.80
N ALA A 57 -15.00 15.38 -4.99
CA ALA A 57 -16.13 15.24 -4.06
C ALA A 57 -15.84 15.82 -2.65
N GLY A 58 -14.80 16.64 -2.50
CA GLY A 58 -14.35 17.14 -1.19
C GLY A 58 -13.57 16.10 -0.37
N GLU A 59 -13.18 14.99 -1.00
CA GLU A 59 -12.26 14.01 -0.42
C GLU A 59 -10.87 14.66 -0.26
N THR A 60 -10.13 14.28 0.77
CA THR A 60 -8.70 14.59 0.84
C THR A 60 -7.90 13.34 0.49
N ILE A 61 -6.91 13.48 -0.38
CA ILE A 61 -6.03 12.39 -0.81
C ILE A 61 -4.63 12.67 -0.30
N TRP A 62 -4.08 11.76 0.50
CA TRP A 62 -2.69 11.80 0.95
C TRP A 62 -1.86 10.79 0.17
N VAL A 63 -0.65 11.20 -0.19
CA VAL A 63 0.33 10.33 -0.86
C VAL A 63 1.55 10.19 0.03
N TYR A 64 1.94 8.95 0.30
CA TYR A 64 3.22 8.59 0.91
C TYR A 64 4.05 7.82 -0.09
N GLU A 65 5.37 7.98 -0.04
CA GLU A 65 6.32 7.31 -0.91
C GLU A 65 7.41 6.69 -0.05
N LEU A 66 7.71 5.41 -0.28
CA LEU A 66 8.81 4.69 0.35
C LEU A 66 9.77 4.25 -0.75
N TRP A 67 11.03 4.65 -0.61
CA TRP A 67 12.07 4.43 -1.60
C TRP A 67 13.10 3.45 -1.07
N GLU A 68 13.40 2.41 -1.84
CA GLU A 68 14.40 1.40 -1.50
C GLU A 68 15.35 1.18 -2.68
N GLN A 69 16.66 1.32 -2.44
CA GLN A 69 17.65 1.06 -3.47
C GLN A 69 17.87 -0.45 -3.61
N GLN A 70 17.69 -0.97 -4.83
CA GLN A 70 18.13 -2.30 -5.18
C GLN A 70 19.56 -2.25 -5.74
N SER A 71 20.45 -3.02 -5.11
CA SER A 71 21.79 -3.22 -5.64
C SER A 71 21.76 -4.01 -6.95
N GLY A 72 22.61 -3.61 -7.88
CA GLY A 72 22.85 -4.34 -9.12
C GLY A 72 23.80 -5.51 -8.91
N ASN A 73 23.98 -6.31 -9.95
CA ASN A 73 25.00 -7.35 -10.00
C ASN A 73 25.68 -7.39 -11.39
N ARG A 74 26.49 -8.41 -11.66
CA ARG A 74 27.21 -8.53 -12.94
C ARG A 74 26.29 -8.53 -14.19
N LEU A 75 25.03 -8.90 -14.03
CA LEU A 75 24.03 -9.03 -15.08
C LEU A 75 22.92 -7.98 -15.03
N THR A 76 22.73 -7.29 -13.90
CA THR A 76 21.65 -6.32 -13.71
C THR A 76 22.17 -4.99 -13.20
N ALA A 77 21.73 -3.90 -13.81
CA ALA A 77 21.98 -2.56 -13.28
C ALA A 77 21.30 -2.39 -11.90
N PRO A 78 21.85 -1.54 -11.01
CA PRO A 78 21.13 -1.16 -9.81
C PRO A 78 19.90 -0.32 -10.18
N GLY A 79 18.98 -0.14 -9.24
CA GLY A 79 17.77 0.65 -9.45
C GLY A 79 17.10 1.04 -8.16
N MET A 80 15.94 1.67 -8.26
CA MET A 80 15.14 2.12 -7.12
C MET A 80 13.75 1.49 -7.16
N TRP A 81 13.38 0.77 -6.11
CA TRP A 81 11.99 0.46 -5.81
C TRP A 81 11.33 1.68 -5.19
N CYS A 82 10.09 1.94 -5.60
CA CYS A 82 9.22 2.89 -4.95
C CYS A 82 7.86 2.26 -4.66
N GLU A 83 7.42 2.40 -3.43
CA GLU A 83 6.08 2.05 -2.96
C GLU A 83 5.30 3.33 -2.66
N GLU A 84 4.21 3.56 -3.37
CA GLU A 84 3.32 4.70 -3.17
C GLU A 84 2.04 4.25 -2.46
N TYR A 85 1.73 4.87 -1.32
CA TYR A 85 0.47 4.68 -0.61
C TYR A 85 -0.43 5.89 -0.82
N ARG A 86 -1.60 5.66 -1.42
CA ARG A 86 -2.65 6.68 -1.55
C ARG A 86 -3.76 6.43 -0.55
N LEU A 87 -3.95 7.36 0.37
CA LEU A 87 -4.99 7.31 1.38
C LEU A 87 -6.07 8.32 1.03
N ILE A 88 -7.33 7.90 1.11
CA ILE A 88 -8.50 8.71 0.78
C ILE A 88 -9.31 8.92 2.06
N PHE A 89 -9.49 10.18 2.38
CA PHE A 89 -10.32 10.68 3.47
C PHE A 89 -11.59 11.28 2.89
N ASP A 90 -12.71 11.08 3.56
CA ASP A 90 -13.94 11.78 3.19
C ASP A 90 -13.91 13.26 3.59
N ALA A 91 -14.98 13.99 3.26
CA ALA A 91 -15.12 15.42 3.58
C ALA A 91 -15.12 15.73 5.08
N THR A 92 -15.30 14.73 5.95
CA THR A 92 -15.21 14.90 7.42
C THR A 92 -13.81 14.61 7.96
N GLY A 93 -12.87 14.20 7.11
CA GLY A 93 -11.50 13.86 7.48
C GLY A 93 -11.34 12.43 8.00
N LEU A 94 -12.35 11.57 7.82
CA LEU A 94 -12.28 10.17 8.21
C LEU A 94 -11.64 9.33 7.10
N PHE A 95 -10.72 8.46 7.47
CA PHE A 95 -10.02 7.57 6.55
C PHE A 95 -10.95 6.48 6.03
N ARG A 96 -11.13 6.41 4.71
CA ARG A 96 -12.09 5.49 4.08
C ARG A 96 -11.46 4.38 3.28
N ARG A 97 -10.47 4.70 2.46
CA ARG A 97 -9.89 3.78 1.48
C ARG A 97 -8.42 4.07 1.31
N TRP A 98 -7.66 3.04 0.93
CA TRP A 98 -6.29 3.21 0.51
C TRP A 98 -5.93 2.22 -0.60
N ARG A 99 -4.86 2.52 -1.32
CA ARG A 99 -4.21 1.60 -2.26
C ARG A 99 -2.70 1.75 -2.20
N GLN A 100 -2.00 0.69 -2.54
CA GLN A 100 -0.55 0.65 -2.74
C GLN A 100 -0.24 0.45 -4.22
N LEU A 101 0.74 1.18 -4.72
CA LEU A 101 1.30 1.06 -6.06
C LEU A 101 2.80 0.83 -5.90
N SER A 102 3.35 -0.13 -6.63
CA SER A 102 4.78 -0.47 -6.61
C SER A 102 5.37 -0.27 -7.99
N HIS A 103 6.51 0.39 -8.07
CA HIS A 103 7.25 0.57 -9.33
C HIS A 103 8.75 0.40 -9.12
N PHE A 104 9.41 -0.24 -10.09
CA PHE A 104 10.86 -0.38 -10.12
C PHE A 104 11.48 0.47 -11.22
N HIS A 105 12.26 1.47 -10.82
CA HIS A 105 13.05 2.31 -11.70
C HIS A 105 14.40 1.65 -11.98
N GLY A 106 14.42 0.74 -12.96
CA GLY A 106 15.61 -0.02 -13.33
C GLY A 106 16.66 0.84 -14.03
N GLY A 107 17.90 0.84 -13.51
CA GLY A 107 19.00 1.63 -14.06
C GLY A 107 19.00 3.10 -13.62
N GLU A 108 18.00 3.53 -12.87
CA GLU A 108 17.89 4.89 -12.34
C GLU A 108 17.95 4.88 -10.81
N LEU A 109 18.87 5.67 -10.26
CA LEU A 109 19.10 5.74 -8.81
C LEU A 109 18.44 6.94 -8.14
N MET A 110 17.98 7.92 -8.93
CA MET A 110 17.31 9.11 -8.43
C MET A 110 16.12 9.52 -9.31
N PRO A 111 15.06 8.69 -9.39
CA PRO A 111 13.86 9.02 -10.14
C PRO A 111 13.18 10.27 -9.57
N THR A 112 12.59 11.07 -10.44
CA THR A 112 11.86 12.29 -10.04
C THR A 112 10.44 11.99 -9.53
N GLU A 113 9.86 10.88 -9.96
CA GLU A 113 8.50 10.46 -9.60
C GLU A 113 8.47 9.00 -9.13
N CYS A 114 7.65 8.69 -8.13
CA CYS A 114 7.50 7.34 -7.61
C CYS A 114 6.78 6.43 -8.60
N ILE A 115 5.57 6.82 -8.99
CA ILE A 115 4.73 6.10 -9.94
C ILE A 115 4.59 6.96 -11.20
N PRO A 116 5.01 6.45 -12.37
CA PRO A 116 4.82 7.14 -13.63
C PRO A 116 3.36 7.52 -13.90
N GLU A 117 3.11 8.71 -14.48
CA GLU A 117 1.76 9.25 -14.67
C GLU A 117 0.78 8.28 -15.36
N ASP A 118 1.27 7.51 -16.34
CA ASP A 118 0.48 6.53 -17.10
C ASP A 118 -0.05 5.36 -16.24
N GLN A 119 0.58 5.11 -15.09
CA GLN A 119 0.19 4.08 -14.12
C GLN A 119 -0.70 4.63 -13.00
N THR A 120 -0.81 5.96 -12.88
CA THR A 120 -1.62 6.60 -11.84
C THR A 120 -3.12 6.61 -12.14
N LEU A 121 -3.50 6.47 -13.41
CA LEU A 121 -4.87 6.57 -13.95
C LEU A 121 -5.63 5.23 -14.04
N LYS A 122 -5.06 4.13 -13.54
CA LYS A 122 -5.72 2.81 -13.46
C LYS A 122 -6.41 2.59 -12.12
#